data_AF-X1KQW9-F1
#
_entry.id   AF-X1KQW9-F1
#
_cell.length_a   1.000
_cell.length_b   1.000
_cell.length_c   1.000
_cell.angle_alpha   90.00
_cell.angle_beta   90.00
_cell.angle_gamma   90.00
#
_symmetry.space_group_name_H-M   'P 1'
#
loop_
_entity.id
_entity.type
_entity.pdbx_description
1 polymer ?
#
loop_
_entity_poly.entity_id
_entity_poly.type
_entity_poly.pdbx_seq_one_letter_code
_entity_poly.pdbx_strand_id
1 'polypeptide(L)' 'KDSGFGVDTNKVTLIDKKGKVESLPLMTKREVADKILDRVVGLLSKRKE' A
#
# COMPACT_ATOMS: atom_id res chain seq x y z
N LYS A 1 7.51 15.30 6.79
CA LYS A 1 7.30 15.22 8.25
C LYS A 1 5.84 14.81 8.46
N ASP A 2 5.47 13.65 9.02
CA ASP A 2 6.29 12.59 9.62
C ASP A 2 5.77 11.16 9.35
N SER A 3 6.71 10.22 9.36
CA SER A 3 6.56 8.75 9.41
C SER A 3 7.59 8.21 10.43
N GLY A 4 7.52 8.71 11.67
CA GLY A 4 8.44 8.42 12.78
C GLY A 4 7.87 7.46 13.82
N PHE A 5 8.43 7.43 15.03
CA PHE A 5 7.89 6.61 16.13
C PHE A 5 6.68 7.29 16.78
N GLY A 6 5.64 6.52 17.09
CA GLY A 6 4.44 7.01 17.79
C GLY A 6 3.48 7.87 16.95
N VAL A 7 3.69 7.99 15.62
CA VAL A 7 2.78 8.73 14.73
C VAL A 7 1.84 7.80 13.99
N ASP A 8 0.70 8.31 13.54
CA ASP A 8 -0.35 7.55 12.83
C ASP A 8 -0.25 7.54 11.32
N THR A 9 0.91 7.91 10.79
CA THR A 9 1.19 8.02 9.36
C THR A 9 2.36 7.13 8.94
N ASN A 10 2.23 6.51 7.77
CA ASN A 10 3.23 5.67 7.16
C ASN A 10 3.64 6.25 5.80
N LYS A 11 4.92 6.07 5.46
CA LYS A 11 5.44 6.26 4.10
C LYS A 11 5.73 4.86 3.54
N VAL A 12 5.05 4.48 2.47
CA VAL A 12 5.00 3.08 1.99
C VAL A 12 5.41 2.99 0.53
N THR A 13 6.15 1.93 0.20
CA THR A 13 6.45 1.52 -1.17
C THR A 13 5.90 0.11 -1.38
N LEU A 14 5.05 -0.05 -2.40
CA LEU A 14 4.51 -1.35 -2.81
C LEU A 14 5.35 -1.92 -3.95
N ILE A 15 5.72 -3.20 -3.86
CA ILE A 15 6.49 -3.91 -4.88
C ILE A 15 5.70 -5.14 -5.29
N ASP A 16 5.45 -5.33 -6.59
CA ASP A 16 4.73 -6.50 -7.09
C ASP A 16 5.65 -7.61 -7.62
N LYS A 17 5.08 -8.77 -7.97
CA LYS A 17 5.81 -9.95 -8.45
C LYS A 17 6.58 -9.74 -9.76
N LYS A 18 6.29 -8.68 -10.52
CA LYS A 18 6.99 -8.31 -11.75
C LYS A 18 8.07 -7.26 -11.50
N GLY A 19 8.30 -6.90 -10.23
CA GLY A 19 9.23 -5.84 -9.84
C GLY A 19 8.67 -4.44 -10.05
N LYS A 20 7.36 -4.26 -10.30
CA LYS A 20 6.77 -2.92 -10.37
C LYS A 20 6.83 -2.30 -8.97
N VAL A 21 7.46 -1.15 -8.87
CA VAL A 21 7.56 -0.35 -7.64
C VAL A 21 6.59 0.82 -7.71
N GLU A 22 5.81 1.01 -6.67
CA GLU A 22 4.85 2.11 -6.55
C GLU A 22 5.00 2.77 -5.17
N SER A 23 5.42 4.03 -5.18
CA SER A 23 5.57 4.81 -3.95
C SER A 23 4.26 5.52 -3.64
N LEU A 24 3.73 5.28 -2.45
CA LEU A 24 2.57 6.01 -1.94
C LEU A 24 3.01 7.33 -1.28
N PRO A 25 2.18 8.37 -1.31
CA PRO A 25 2.41 9.56 -0.51
C PRO A 25 2.41 9.21 0.99
N LEU A 26 2.79 10.16 1.84
CA LEU A 26 2.64 10.00 3.28
C LEU A 26 1.14 9.95 3.61
N MET A 27 0.68 8.87 4.24
CA MET A 27 -0.74 8.60 4.48
C MET A 27 -0.94 8.06 5.89
N THR A 28 -2.16 8.14 6.43
CA THR A 28 -2.47 7.49 7.71
C THR A 28 -2.37 5.97 7.61
N LYS A 29 -2.09 5.29 8.72
CA LYS A 29 -2.04 3.81 8.76
C LYS A 29 -3.34 3.19 8.26
N ARG A 30 -4.49 3.81 8.55
CA ARG A 30 -5.80 3.34 8.10
C ARG A 30 -5.94 3.43 6.58
N GLU A 31 -5.60 4.57 5.98
CA GLU A 31 -5.65 4.74 4.53
C GLU A 31 -4.68 3.82 3.79
N VAL A 32 -3.48 3.61 4.36
CA VAL A 32 -2.52 2.62 3.84
C VAL A 32 -3.11 1.23 3.84
N ALA A 33 -3.80 0.82 4.91
CA ALA A 33 -4.43 -0.48 5.00
C ALA A 33 -5.50 -0.67 3.90
N ASP A 34 -6.33 0.34 3.66
CA ASP A 34 -7.34 0.29 2.60
C ASP A 34 -6.68 0.17 1.21
N LYS A 35 -5.62 0.93 0.93
CA LYS A 35 -4.84 0.82 -0.32
C LYS A 35 -4.23 -0.57 -0.53
N ILE A 36 -3.75 -1.21 0.53
CA ILE A 36 -3.22 -2.58 0.46
C ILE A 36 -4.35 -3.57 0.11
N LEU A 37 -5.50 -3.46 0.78
CA LEU A 37 -6.66 -4.32 0.52
C LEU A 37 -7.18 -4.16 -0.91
N ASP A 38 -7.32 -2.93 -1.41
CA ASP A 38 -7.70 -2.65 -2.80
C ASP A 38 -6.77 -3.37 -3.79
N ARG A 39 -5.45 -3.33 -3.53
CA ARG A 39 -4.46 -4.00 -4.37
C ARG A 39 -4.62 -5.51 -4.33
N VAL A 40 -4.84 -6.10 -3.15
CA VAL A 40 -5.07 -7.54 -3.00
C VAL A 40 -6.34 -7.98 -3.73
N VAL A 41 -7.44 -7.26 -3.59
CA VAL A 41 -8.69 -7.53 -4.31
C VAL A 41 -8.45 -7.51 -5.82
N GLY A 42 -7.79 -6.47 -6.34
CA GLY A 42 -7.45 -6.39 -7.77
C GLY A 42 -6.54 -7.53 -8.26
N LEU A 43 -5.65 -8.05 -7.42
CA LEU A 43 -4.81 -9.21 -7.74
C LEU A 43 -5.59 -10.52 -7.75
N LEU A 44 -6.53 -10.70 -6.81
CA LEU A 44 -7.36 -11.90 -6.73
C LEU A 44 -8.38 -11.97 -7.86
N SER A 45 -8.97 -10.83 -8.26
CA SER A 45 -9.91 -10.79 -9.40
C SER A 45 -9.24 -11.20 -10.72
N LYS A 46 -8.02 -10.73 -10.98
CA LYS A 46 -7.23 -11.08 -12.18
C LYS A 46 -6.77 -12.54 -12.23
N ARG A 47 -6.91 -13.28 -11.13
CA ARG A 47 -6.47 -14.68 -11.02
C ARG A 47 -7.62 -15.67 -11.26
N LYS A 48 -8.86 -15.18 -11.28
CA LYS A 48 -10.08 -15.97 -11.51
C LYS A 48 -10.49 -16.04 -12.99
N GLU A 49 -9.81 -15.29 -13.85
CA GLU A 49 -9.85 -15.40 -15.33
C GLU A 49 -8.71 -16.29 -15.81
#